data_AF-A0A2V9U5F9-F1
#
_entry.id   AF-A0A2V9U5F9-F1
#
_cell.length_a   1.000
_cell.length_b   1.000
_cell.length_c   1.000
_cell.angle_alpha   90.00
_cell.angle_beta   90.00
_cell.angle_gamma   90.00
#
_symmetry.space_group_name_H-M   'P 1'
#
loop_
_entity.id
_entity.type
_entity.pdbx_description
1 polymer ?
#
loop_
_entity_poly.entity_id
_entity_poly.type
_entity_poly.pdbx_seq_one_letter_code
_entity_poly.pdbx_strand_id
1 'polypeptide(L)'
;MGNPGIHFGVSGNALVRAAEAMLRALGGAEVTFLFPLLQLPEDPSAELGMVDPGVEEVRFSPVVVRNLVAEAGGPRRRLEFLVPAAAVTAELGSRNIASAGALFDSALGVMYDGDLFHIEGLTTEYFGGMAYLYRVAAVE
;
A
#
# COMPACT_ATOMS: atom_id res chain seq x y z
N MET A 1 -31.12 -7.00 30.40
CA MET A 1 -31.06 -6.41 29.04
C MET A 1 -29.61 -6.49 28.59
N GLY A 2 -29.30 -7.45 27.71
CA GLY A 2 -27.92 -7.74 27.32
C GLY A 2 -27.36 -6.67 26.38
N ASN A 3 -26.15 -6.21 26.68
CA ASN A 3 -25.34 -5.40 25.79
C ASN A 3 -24.99 -6.26 24.55
N PRO A 4 -25.35 -5.87 23.31
CA PRO A 4 -24.92 -6.59 22.14
C PRO A 4 -23.43 -6.33 21.96
N GLY A 5 -22.61 -7.21 22.52
CA GLY A 5 -21.17 -7.24 22.26
C GLY A 5 -20.97 -7.41 20.75
N ILE A 6 -20.50 -6.36 20.09
CA ILE A 6 -20.02 -6.47 18.71
C ILE A 6 -18.78 -7.38 18.78
N HIS A 7 -18.98 -8.65 18.43
CA HIS A 7 -17.90 -9.59 18.26
C HIS A 7 -17.13 -9.21 16.99
N PHE A 8 -16.11 -8.34 17.11
CA PHE A 8 -15.03 -8.25 16.13
C PHE A 8 -14.17 -9.52 16.25
N GLY A 9 -14.77 -10.69 16.02
CA GLY A 9 -14.26 -11.98 16.49
C GLY A 9 -14.08 -12.96 15.35
N VAL A 10 -12.84 -13.46 15.20
CA VAL A 10 -12.41 -14.60 14.37
C VAL A 10 -12.64 -14.45 12.85
N SER A 11 -13.85 -14.14 12.39
CA SER A 11 -14.24 -14.06 10.98
C SER A 11 -13.47 -12.99 10.21
N GLY A 12 -13.23 -11.82 10.81
CA GLY A 12 -12.47 -10.75 10.17
C GLY A 12 -11.01 -11.14 9.91
N ASN A 13 -10.34 -11.71 10.92
CA ASN A 13 -8.95 -12.20 10.78
C ASN A 13 -8.86 -13.40 9.82
N ALA A 14 -9.86 -14.27 9.80
CA ALA A 14 -9.93 -15.36 8.83
C ALA A 14 -10.00 -14.80 7.40
N LEU A 15 -10.77 -13.74 7.17
CA LEU A 15 -10.84 -13.12 5.85
C LEU A 15 -9.52 -12.43 5.46
N VAL A 16 -8.86 -11.71 6.36
CA VAL A 16 -7.54 -11.09 6.06
C VAL A 16 -6.56 -12.16 5.56
N ARG A 17 -6.51 -13.32 6.24
CA ARG A 17 -5.67 -14.45 5.81
C ARG A 17 -6.13 -15.07 4.49
N ALA A 18 -7.45 -15.21 4.31
CA ALA A 18 -8.01 -15.74 3.07
C ALA A 18 -7.70 -14.84 1.87
N ALA A 19 -7.80 -13.53 2.03
CA ALA A 19 -7.46 -12.55 1.00
C ALA A 19 -5.97 -12.64 0.63
N GLU A 20 -5.07 -12.66 1.62
CA GLU A 20 -3.64 -12.86 1.36
C GLU A 20 -3.38 -14.18 0.62
N ALA A 21 -3.98 -15.29 1.06
CA ALA A 21 -3.84 -16.59 0.40
C ALA A 21 -4.38 -16.59 -1.03
N MET A 22 -5.49 -15.91 -1.30
CA MET A 22 -6.05 -15.75 -2.65
C MET A 22 -5.10 -14.97 -3.56
N LEU A 23 -4.51 -13.86 -3.08
CA LEU A 23 -3.54 -13.12 -3.87
C LEU A 23 -2.30 -13.97 -4.19
N ARG A 24 -1.81 -14.79 -3.26
CA ARG A 24 -0.74 -15.77 -3.55
C ARG A 24 -1.17 -16.79 -4.61
N ALA A 25 -2.38 -17.34 -4.47
CA ALA A 25 -2.91 -18.34 -5.41
C ALA A 25 -3.13 -17.80 -6.82
N LEU A 26 -3.44 -16.50 -6.95
CA LEU A 26 -3.56 -15.79 -8.22
C LEU A 26 -2.21 -15.41 -8.85
N GLY A 27 -1.08 -15.79 -8.23
CA GLY A 27 0.25 -15.46 -8.73
C GLY A 27 0.72 -14.05 -8.37
N GLY A 28 0.32 -13.54 -7.21
CA GLY A 28 0.75 -12.23 -6.72
C GLY A 28 2.28 -12.08 -6.74
N ALA A 29 2.73 -10.94 -7.26
CA ALA A 29 4.13 -10.57 -7.40
C ALA A 29 4.65 -9.85 -6.14
N GLU A 30 5.95 -9.58 -6.13
CA GLU A 30 6.55 -8.59 -5.26
C GLU A 30 6.58 -7.25 -5.98
N VAL A 31 6.19 -6.17 -5.30
CA VAL A 31 6.14 -4.81 -5.85
C VAL A 31 6.81 -3.87 -4.85
N THR A 32 7.59 -2.91 -5.35
CA THR A 32 8.32 -1.97 -4.51
C THR A 32 7.61 -0.64 -4.45
N PHE A 33 7.19 -0.21 -3.26
CA PHE A 33 6.74 1.16 -3.01
C PHE A 33 7.91 2.01 -2.54
N LEU A 34 7.98 3.22 -3.05
CA LEU A 34 9.01 4.19 -2.70
C LEU A 34 8.46 5.15 -1.65
N PHE A 35 9.18 5.33 -0.55
CA PHE A 35 8.84 6.28 0.51
C PHE A 35 9.99 7.25 0.76
N PRO A 36 9.75 8.45 1.30
CA PRO A 36 10.84 9.30 1.81
C PRO A 36 11.58 8.58 2.93
N LEU A 37 12.91 8.67 2.99
CA LEU A 37 13.67 8.19 4.14
C LEU A 37 13.28 8.98 5.40
N LEU A 38 12.86 8.26 6.44
CA LEU A 38 12.37 8.86 7.70
C LEU A 38 13.49 9.40 8.59
N GLN A 39 14.75 9.08 8.31
CA GLN A 39 15.91 9.56 9.06
C GLN A 39 16.77 10.43 8.14
N LEU A 40 16.68 11.75 8.30
CA LEU A 40 17.73 12.62 7.81
C LEU A 40 19.00 12.38 8.64
N PRO A 41 20.20 12.46 8.05
CA PRO A 41 21.43 12.64 8.82
C PRO A 41 21.25 13.81 9.80
N GLU A 42 21.89 13.80 10.97
CA GLU A 42 22.01 14.97 11.87
C GLU A 42 22.90 16.06 11.24
N ASP A 43 22.67 16.37 9.97
CA ASP A 43 23.39 17.36 9.19
C ASP A 43 22.48 18.59 9.02
N PRO A 44 22.81 19.73 9.65
CA PRO A 44 22.01 20.94 9.55
C PRO A 44 21.91 21.47 8.11
N SER A 45 22.73 21.00 7.17
CA SER A 45 22.59 21.32 5.74
C SER A 45 21.40 20.60 5.08
N ALA A 46 21.00 19.42 5.56
CA ALA A 46 19.84 18.69 5.06
C ALA A 46 18.52 19.41 5.39
N GLU A 47 18.45 20.11 6.53
CA GLU A 47 17.31 20.96 6.93
C GLU A 47 17.12 22.19 6.02
N LEU A 48 18.17 22.60 5.31
CA LEU A 48 18.14 23.70 4.34
C LEU A 48 17.80 23.22 2.91
N GLY A 49 17.43 21.96 2.74
CA GLY A 49 17.14 21.37 1.44
C GLY A 49 18.36 21.23 0.53
N MET A 50 19.57 21.25 1.11
CA MET A 50 20.82 21.12 0.35
C MET A 50 21.26 19.67 0.14
N VAL A 51 20.56 18.70 0.75
CA VAL A 51 20.86 17.28 0.67
C VAL A 51 19.58 16.55 0.25
N ASP A 52 19.70 15.64 -0.71
CA ASP A 52 18.61 14.72 -1.07
C ASP A 52 18.31 13.83 0.14
N PRO A 53 17.10 13.90 0.74
CA PRO A 53 16.75 13.05 1.88
C PRO A 53 16.80 11.57 1.52
N GLY A 54 16.75 11.23 0.23
CA GLY A 54 16.81 9.88 -0.31
C GLY A 54 15.49 9.13 -0.19
N VAL A 55 15.49 7.93 -0.77
CA VAL A 55 14.29 7.10 -0.93
C VAL A 55 14.48 5.78 -0.21
N GLU A 56 13.44 5.36 0.48
CA GLU A 56 13.32 4.03 1.08
C GLU A 56 12.48 3.13 0.17
N GLU A 57 13.04 1.96 -0.18
CA GLU A 57 12.36 0.95 -0.97
C GLU A 57 11.69 -0.09 -0.07
N VAL A 58 10.37 -0.21 -0.18
CA VAL A 58 9.57 -1.17 0.60
C VAL A 58 8.92 -2.17 -0.30
N ARG A 59 9.23 -3.44 -0.08
CA ARG A 59 8.67 -4.53 -0.87
C ARG A 59 7.39 -5.05 -0.24
N PHE A 60 6.31 -4.99 -1.01
CA PHE A 60 5.03 -5.58 -0.69
C PHE A 60 4.87 -6.89 -1.46
N SER A 61 4.50 -7.95 -0.76
CA SER A 61 4.17 -9.25 -1.34
C SER A 61 3.18 -10.00 -0.44
N PRO A 62 2.22 -10.75 -1.01
CA PRO A 62 1.88 -10.84 -2.44
C PRO A 62 1.10 -9.60 -2.92
N VAL A 63 1.30 -9.17 -4.16
CA VAL A 63 0.52 -8.11 -4.80
C VAL A 63 0.02 -8.57 -6.17
N VAL A 64 -1.29 -8.52 -6.41
CA VAL A 64 -1.83 -8.78 -7.75
C VAL A 64 -1.93 -7.46 -8.50
N VAL A 65 -1.34 -7.40 -9.70
CA VAL A 65 -1.33 -6.20 -10.54
C VAL A 65 -2.32 -6.38 -11.69
N ARG A 66 -3.19 -5.39 -11.90
CA ARG A 66 -4.23 -5.39 -12.93
C ARG A 66 -4.06 -4.18 -13.83
N ASN A 67 -4.27 -4.36 -15.13
CA ASN A 67 -4.40 -3.23 -16.05
C ASN A 67 -5.77 -2.57 -15.85
N LEU A 68 -5.78 -1.25 -15.72
CA LEU A 68 -6.98 -0.42 -15.81
C LEU A 68 -7.07 0.22 -17.19
N VAL A 69 -8.27 0.67 -17.53
CA VAL A 69 -8.46 1.47 -18.76
C VAL A 69 -7.77 2.82 -18.55
N ALA A 70 -6.80 3.12 -19.41
CA ALA A 70 -6.20 4.44 -19.51
C ALA A 70 -7.15 5.38 -20.26
N GLU A 71 -7.27 6.63 -19.81
CA GLU A 71 -8.05 7.66 -20.48
C GLU A 71 -7.44 8.00 -21.85
N ALA A 72 -8.29 8.40 -22.81
CA ALA A 72 -7.82 8.79 -24.14
C ALA A 72 -6.90 10.03 -24.04
N GLY A 73 -5.63 9.87 -24.41
CA GLY A 73 -4.61 10.92 -24.26
C GLY A 73 -3.99 11.02 -22.86
N GLY A 74 -4.33 10.10 -21.95
CA GLY A 74 -3.73 9.96 -20.62
C GLY A 74 -2.43 9.14 -20.63
N PRO A 75 -1.94 8.79 -19.43
CA PRO A 75 -0.75 7.96 -19.23
C PRO A 75 -0.80 6.67 -20.04
N ARG A 76 0.37 6.21 -20.52
CA ARG A 76 0.48 5.02 -21.37
C ARG A 76 -0.03 3.76 -20.66
N ARG A 77 0.20 3.67 -19.35
CA ARG A 77 -0.26 2.56 -18.51
C ARG A 77 -0.94 3.11 -17.27
N ARG A 78 -2.06 2.49 -16.94
CA ARG A 78 -2.76 2.69 -15.66
C ARG A 78 -2.96 1.33 -15.03
N LEU A 79 -2.50 1.16 -13.80
CA LEU A 79 -2.49 -0.11 -13.09
C LEU A 79 -3.25 0.00 -11.77
N GLU A 80 -3.75 -1.14 -11.31
CA GLU A 80 -4.26 -1.32 -9.96
C GLU A 80 -3.46 -2.41 -9.25
N PHE A 81 -2.93 -2.07 -8.08
CA PHE A 81 -2.18 -2.96 -7.21
C PHE A 81 -3.09 -3.41 -6.06
N LEU A 82 -3.40 -4.71 -6.02
CA LEU A 82 -4.16 -5.34 -4.96
C LEU A 82 -3.21 -5.79 -3.85
N VAL A 83 -3.20 -5.08 -2.74
CA VAL A 83 -2.30 -5.30 -1.59
C VAL A 83 -3.09 -5.86 -0.40
N PRO A 84 -2.70 -7.00 0.17
CA PRO A 84 -3.43 -7.60 1.29
C PRO A 84 -3.23 -6.76 2.55
N ALA A 85 -4.29 -6.66 3.37
CA ALA A 85 -4.22 -5.85 4.58
C ALA A 85 -3.15 -6.30 5.57
N ALA A 86 -2.76 -7.59 5.53
CA ALA A 86 -1.66 -8.13 6.33
C ALA A 86 -0.32 -7.43 6.01
N ALA A 87 0.00 -7.24 4.72
CA ALA A 87 1.24 -6.58 4.30
C ALA A 87 1.24 -5.09 4.68
N VAL A 88 0.10 -4.41 4.51
CA VAL A 88 -0.04 -3.00 4.91
C VAL A 88 0.08 -2.83 6.42
N THR A 89 -0.54 -3.72 7.20
CA THR A 89 -0.48 -3.65 8.67
C THR A 89 0.95 -3.83 9.19
N ALA A 90 1.75 -4.69 8.55
CA ALA A 90 3.16 -4.85 8.89
C ALA A 90 3.93 -3.53 8.71
N GLU A 91 3.70 -2.82 7.60
CA GLU A 91 4.34 -1.53 7.31
C GLU A 91 3.84 -0.38 8.19
N LEU A 92 2.57 -0.35 8.56
CA LEU A 92 2.06 0.63 9.53
C LEU A 92 2.77 0.48 10.87
N GLY A 93 2.98 -0.76 11.31
CA GLY A 93 3.71 -1.07 12.54
C GLY A 93 5.20 -0.74 12.46
N SER A 94 5.87 -1.08 11.37
CA SER A 94 7.32 -0.81 11.21
C SER A 94 7.63 0.69 11.12
N ARG A 95 6.76 1.46 10.46
CA ARG A 95 6.93 2.90 10.21
C ARG A 95 6.28 3.78 11.26
N ASN A 96 5.54 3.20 12.22
CA ASN A 96 4.74 3.91 13.20
C ASN A 96 3.77 4.93 12.55
N ILE A 97 3.12 4.51 11.44
CA ILE A 97 2.17 5.33 10.69
C ILE A 97 0.73 5.00 11.13
N ALA A 98 -0.10 6.03 11.29
CA ALA A 98 -1.41 5.91 11.91
C ALA A 98 -2.47 5.20 11.05
N SER A 99 -2.33 5.21 9.72
CA SER A 99 -3.33 4.62 8.81
C SER A 99 -2.74 4.24 7.46
N ALA A 100 -3.42 3.32 6.75
CA ALA A 100 -3.06 2.96 5.38
C ALA A 100 -3.15 4.14 4.41
N GLY A 101 -4.12 5.04 4.61
CA GLY A 101 -4.21 6.29 3.84
C GLY A 101 -2.95 7.13 4.01
N ALA A 102 -2.56 7.42 5.26
CA ALA A 102 -1.34 8.17 5.54
C ALA A 102 -0.07 7.48 4.99
N LEU A 103 -0.02 6.15 4.99
CA LEU A 103 1.06 5.40 4.36
C LEU A 103 1.10 5.67 2.85
N PHE A 104 0.04 5.34 2.11
CA PHE A 104 0.05 5.49 0.65
C PHE A 104 0.07 6.94 0.18
N ASP A 105 -0.47 7.89 0.95
CA ASP A 105 -0.36 9.33 0.67
C ASP A 105 1.09 9.83 0.81
N SER A 106 1.90 9.18 1.66
CA SER A 106 3.32 9.50 1.82
C SER A 106 4.22 8.81 0.78
N ALA A 107 3.69 7.83 0.05
CA ALA A 107 4.47 7.12 -0.96
C ALA A 107 4.79 8.05 -2.15
N LEU A 108 6.04 8.04 -2.58
CA LEU A 108 6.53 8.77 -3.74
C LEU A 108 6.07 8.13 -5.06
N GLY A 109 5.80 6.82 -5.03
CA GLY A 109 5.31 6.05 -6.16
C GLY A 109 5.48 4.55 -5.94
N VAL A 110 5.20 3.79 -6.99
CA VAL A 110 5.35 2.34 -7.01
C VAL A 110 6.18 1.90 -8.21
N MET A 111 7.29 1.23 -7.95
CA MET A 111 8.16 0.61 -8.94
C MET A 111 7.61 -0.76 -9.33
N TYR A 112 7.29 -0.93 -10.62
CA TYR A 112 6.81 -2.20 -11.15
C TYR A 112 7.30 -2.41 -12.58
N ASP A 113 7.88 -3.59 -12.84
CA ASP A 113 8.38 -3.98 -14.17
C ASP A 113 9.41 -3.00 -14.77
N GLY A 114 10.21 -2.35 -13.90
CA GLY A 114 11.22 -1.37 -14.30
C GLY A 114 10.71 0.06 -14.48
N ASP A 115 9.39 0.28 -14.41
CA ASP A 115 8.75 1.59 -14.54
C ASP A 115 8.29 2.12 -13.18
N LEU A 116 8.37 3.45 -13.00
CA LEU A 116 7.82 4.13 -11.83
C LEU A 116 6.40 4.60 -12.14
N PHE A 117 5.45 4.24 -11.27
CA PHE A 117 4.07 4.70 -11.35
C PHE A 117 3.75 5.68 -10.21
N HIS A 118 3.07 6.77 -10.53
CA HIS A 118 2.51 7.72 -9.58
C HIS A 118 1.15 7.23 -9.06
N ILE A 119 0.98 7.20 -7.74
CA ILE A 119 -0.28 6.79 -7.11
C ILE A 119 -1.32 7.91 -7.27
N GLU A 120 -2.47 7.57 -7.82
CA GLU A 120 -3.59 8.51 -8.04
C GLU A 120 -4.80 8.23 -7.14
N GLY A 121 -4.84 7.07 -6.50
CA GLY A 121 -5.97 6.73 -5.64
C GLY A 121 -5.77 5.47 -4.81
N LEU A 122 -6.46 5.45 -3.67
CA LEU A 122 -6.53 4.33 -2.75
C LEU A 122 -7.99 4.00 -2.48
N THR A 123 -8.36 2.73 -2.67
CA THR A 123 -9.64 2.18 -2.21
C THR A 123 -9.38 1.11 -1.16
N THR A 124 -10.11 1.15 -0.06
CA THR A 124 -10.02 0.13 1.00
C THR A 124 -11.26 -0.75 0.97
N GLU A 125 -11.06 -2.06 0.88
CA GLU A 125 -12.14 -3.05 0.91
C GLU A 125 -12.32 -3.59 2.33
N TYR A 126 -13.57 -3.59 2.79
CA TYR A 126 -13.94 -3.97 4.16
C TYR A 126 -14.83 -5.20 4.21
N PHE A 127 -14.69 -5.96 5.29
CA PHE A 127 -15.64 -7.00 5.67
C PHE A 127 -15.80 -7.01 7.18
N GLY A 128 -17.04 -6.94 7.66
CA GLY A 128 -17.31 -6.91 9.10
C GLY A 128 -16.58 -5.77 9.83
N GLY A 129 -16.36 -4.64 9.16
CA GLY A 129 -15.62 -3.49 9.70
C GLY A 129 -14.08 -3.61 9.65
N MET A 130 -13.54 -4.71 9.15
CA MET A 130 -12.09 -4.92 9.02
C MET A 130 -11.64 -4.73 7.58
N ALA A 131 -10.62 -3.92 7.36
CA ALA A 131 -9.95 -3.85 6.06
C ALA A 131 -9.26 -5.19 5.78
N TYR A 132 -9.49 -5.75 4.59
CA TYR A 132 -8.87 -7.02 4.19
C TYR A 132 -8.02 -6.89 2.92
N LEU A 133 -8.28 -5.86 2.11
CA LEU A 133 -7.57 -5.59 0.86
C LEU A 133 -7.51 -4.08 0.60
N TYR A 134 -6.38 -3.62 0.08
CA TYR A 134 -6.17 -2.28 -0.41
C TYR A 134 -5.97 -2.32 -1.93
N ARG A 135 -6.61 -1.40 -2.63
CA ARG A 135 -6.52 -1.24 -4.08
C ARG A 135 -5.88 0.09 -4.36
N VAL A 136 -4.64 0.06 -4.84
CA VAL A 136 -3.87 1.27 -5.15
C VAL A 136 -3.91 1.45 -6.66
N ALA A 137 -4.55 2.52 -7.13
CA ALA A 137 -4.53 2.91 -8.53
C ALA A 137 -3.31 3.80 -8.80
N ALA A 138 -2.56 3.51 -9.85
CA ALA A 138 -1.38 4.28 -10.22
C ALA A 138 -1.24 4.38 -11.74
N VAL A 139 -0.56 5.44 -12.18
CA VAL A 139 -0.31 5.77 -13.59
C VAL A 139 1.17 5.94 -13.84
N GLU A 140 1.63 5.56 -15.03
CA GLU A 140 3.01 5.80 -15.50
C GLU A 140 3.31 7.29 -15.63
#